data_AF-A0A9E2ZAR2-F1
#
_entry.id   AF-A0A9E2ZAR2-F1
#
_cell.length_a   1.000
_cell.length_b   1.000
_cell.length_c   1.000
_cell.angle_alpha   90.00
_cell.angle_beta   90.00
_cell.angle_gamma   90.00
#
_symmetry.space_group_name_H-M   'P 1'
#
loop_
_entity.id
_entity.type
_entity.pdbx_description
1 polymer ?
#
loop_
_entity_poly.entity_id
_entity_poly.type
_entity_poly.pdbx_seq_one_letter_code
_entity_poly.pdbx_strand_id
1 'polypeptide(L)'
;MDVRRAAADSLAQEMRAMLTRVARVRPFALQETMVPAATLTPQAQIAIERLLLGGRRELLDSGRNYLRWLAGPGRFADPAEIQRRFVVQRLRFNDLLAQWDTYAAAITQRSEAGTGVWLSGLDVVAADALTLPPYYDAPPVICYLDRGPGAAIRRARTRLPGGASTPVAIVRMPRERMVGHGIGSSLVHEVGHQAAALLGLVASLREALRARAAREPRRARVWRIWERWISEIIADL
;
A
#
# COMPACT_ATOMS: atom_id res chain seq x y z
N MET A 1 20.34 -17.56 36.19
CA MET A 1 19.18 -17.57 35.26
C MET A 1 19.74 -17.77 33.86
N ASP A 2 19.32 -18.80 33.13
CA ASP A 2 19.86 -19.08 31.79
C ASP A 2 19.44 -17.95 30.83
N VAL A 3 20.42 -17.24 30.26
CA VAL A 3 20.23 -16.09 29.37
C VAL A 3 19.35 -16.46 28.17
N ARG A 4 19.45 -17.71 27.67
CA ARG A 4 18.63 -18.18 26.55
C ARG A 4 17.15 -18.28 26.93
N ARG A 5 16.88 -18.80 28.12
CA ARG A 5 15.52 -18.93 28.65
C ARG A 5 14.90 -17.55 28.92
N ALA A 6 15.66 -16.64 29.52
CA ALA A 6 15.21 -15.27 29.75
C ALA A 6 14.89 -14.53 28.42
N ALA A 7 15.72 -14.71 27.39
CA ALA A 7 15.49 -14.13 26.07
C ALA A 7 14.22 -14.72 25.40
N ALA A 8 14.04 -16.04 25.46
CA ALA A 8 12.85 -16.70 24.93
C ALA A 8 11.56 -16.25 25.64
N ASP A 9 11.58 -16.14 26.97
CA ASP A 9 10.42 -15.71 27.76
C ASP A 9 10.05 -14.24 27.46
N SER A 10 11.05 -13.36 27.35
CA SER A 10 10.84 -11.94 26.99
C SER A 10 10.21 -11.79 25.59
N LEU A 11 10.78 -12.44 24.57
CA LEU A 11 10.26 -12.35 23.20
C LEU A 11 8.90 -13.04 23.03
N ALA A 12 8.61 -14.06 23.83
CA ALA A 12 7.27 -14.64 23.90
C ALA A 12 6.24 -13.64 24.46
N GLN A 13 6.60 -12.85 25.47
CA GLN A 13 5.73 -11.79 26.00
C GLN A 13 5.50 -10.69 24.96
N GLU A 14 6.55 -10.22 24.29
CA GLU A 14 6.42 -9.23 23.21
C GLU A 14 5.50 -9.73 22.08
N MET A 15 5.69 -10.98 21.65
CA MET A 15 4.82 -11.60 20.64
C MET A 15 3.36 -11.65 21.10
N ARG A 16 3.08 -12.07 22.34
CA ARG A 16 1.70 -12.09 22.87
C ARG A 16 1.08 -10.70 22.92
N ALA A 17 1.85 -9.68 23.29
CA ALA A 17 1.38 -8.29 23.30
C ALA A 17 1.02 -7.83 21.88
N MET A 18 1.85 -8.15 20.87
CA MET A 18 1.55 -7.86 19.46
C MET A 18 0.27 -8.56 19.00
N LEU A 19 0.14 -9.87 19.24
CA LEU A 19 -1.05 -10.64 18.85
C LEU A 19 -2.33 -10.11 19.51
N THR A 20 -2.24 -9.66 20.76
CA THR A 20 -3.36 -9.03 21.47
C THR A 20 -3.79 -7.73 20.79
N ARG A 21 -2.85 -6.90 20.33
CA ARG A 21 -3.15 -5.68 19.56
C ARG A 21 -3.80 -6.00 18.21
N VAL A 22 -3.24 -6.95 17.47
CA VAL A 22 -3.80 -7.42 16.18
C VAL A 22 -5.22 -7.94 16.34
N ALA A 23 -5.51 -8.65 17.43
CA ALA A 23 -6.84 -9.18 17.69
C ALA A 23 -7.91 -8.10 17.94
N ARG A 24 -7.51 -6.87 18.31
CA ARG A 24 -8.42 -5.74 18.53
C ARG A 24 -8.80 -4.98 17.27
N VAL A 25 -8.13 -5.25 16.14
CA VAL A 25 -8.49 -4.67 14.84
C VAL A 25 -9.86 -5.20 14.39
N ARG A 26 -10.82 -4.28 14.17
CA ARG A 26 -12.21 -4.58 13.79
C ARG A 26 -12.52 -4.01 12.41
N PRO A 27 -13.38 -4.64 11.58
CA PRO A 27 -13.78 -4.10 10.29
C PRO A 27 -14.25 -2.63 10.35
N PHE A 28 -13.90 -1.83 9.34
CA PHE A 28 -14.31 -0.43 9.26
C PHE A 28 -15.83 -0.23 9.23
N ALA A 29 -16.55 -1.13 8.57
CA ALA A 29 -18.02 -1.13 8.56
C ALA A 29 -18.66 -1.16 9.95
N LEU A 30 -17.93 -1.59 10.99
CA LEU A 30 -18.41 -1.63 12.37
C LEU A 30 -17.96 -0.43 13.21
N GLN A 31 -17.12 0.46 12.67
CA GLN A 31 -16.46 1.52 13.43
C GLN A 31 -16.69 2.92 12.86
N GLU A 32 -16.74 3.05 11.53
CA GLU A 32 -16.75 4.35 10.86
C GLU A 32 -18.13 4.64 10.25
N THR A 33 -18.67 5.82 10.55
CA THR A 33 -19.94 6.29 9.99
C THR A 33 -19.68 7.24 8.83
N MET A 34 -19.89 6.80 7.59
CA MET A 34 -19.75 7.65 6.41
C MET A 34 -21.09 8.26 6.00
N VAL A 35 -21.07 9.49 5.46
CA VAL A 35 -22.23 9.98 4.71
C VAL A 35 -22.37 9.17 3.41
N PRO A 36 -23.60 8.83 2.96
CA PRO A 36 -23.80 8.02 1.75
C PRO A 36 -23.06 8.58 0.52
N ALA A 37 -23.04 9.90 0.37
CA ALA A 37 -22.37 10.60 -0.73
C ALA A 37 -20.83 10.52 -0.71
N ALA A 38 -20.21 10.12 0.41
CA ALA A 38 -18.76 9.97 0.55
C ALA A 38 -18.32 8.50 0.62
N THR A 39 -19.28 7.57 0.49
CA THR A 39 -19.04 6.14 0.70
C THR A 39 -18.14 5.60 -0.40
N LEU A 40 -17.21 4.72 -0.01
CA LEU A 40 -16.38 3.98 -0.97
C LEU A 40 -17.24 3.13 -1.89
N THR A 41 -16.74 2.83 -3.09
CA THR A 41 -17.39 1.83 -3.93
C THR A 41 -17.44 0.49 -3.21
N PRO A 42 -18.49 -0.33 -3.39
CA PRO A 42 -18.57 -1.65 -2.75
C PRO A 42 -17.35 -2.53 -3.06
N GLN A 43 -16.84 -2.46 -4.29
CA GLN A 43 -15.63 -3.17 -4.70
C GLN A 43 -14.41 -2.73 -3.87
N ALA A 44 -14.19 -1.42 -3.71
CA ALA A 44 -13.09 -0.89 -2.91
C ALA A 44 -13.20 -1.33 -1.45
N GLN A 45 -14.39 -1.16 -0.85
CA GLN A 45 -14.63 -1.52 0.54
C GLN A 45 -14.38 -3.02 0.80
N ILE A 46 -14.98 -3.89 0.00
CA ILE A 46 -14.80 -5.35 0.14
C ILE A 46 -13.32 -5.72 -0.02
N ALA A 47 -12.62 -5.10 -0.97
CA ALA A 47 -11.23 -5.43 -1.23
C ALA A 47 -10.30 -4.99 -0.09
N ILE A 48 -10.53 -3.81 0.50
CA ILE A 48 -9.82 -3.33 1.70
C ILE A 48 -10.08 -4.27 2.88
N GLU A 49 -11.35 -4.61 3.15
CA GLU A 49 -11.71 -5.48 4.27
C GLU A 49 -11.08 -6.87 4.13
N ARG A 50 -11.08 -7.45 2.92
CA ARG A 50 -10.44 -8.76 2.65
C ARG A 50 -8.94 -8.71 2.89
N LEU A 51 -8.25 -7.67 2.44
CA LEU A 51 -6.81 -7.50 2.70
C LEU A 51 -6.52 -7.48 4.19
N LEU A 52 -7.25 -6.65 4.95
CA LEU A 52 -6.98 -6.44 6.38
C LEU A 52 -7.36 -7.66 7.22
N LEU A 53 -8.47 -8.33 6.89
CA LEU A 53 -8.85 -9.59 7.53
C LEU A 53 -7.89 -10.73 7.20
N GLY A 54 -7.42 -10.81 5.95
CA GLY A 54 -6.39 -11.77 5.52
C GLY A 54 -5.08 -11.57 6.27
N GLY A 55 -4.53 -10.36 6.25
CA GLY A 55 -3.29 -10.02 6.95
C GLY A 55 -3.39 -10.23 8.47
N ARG A 56 -4.55 -9.91 9.07
CA ARG A 56 -4.82 -10.22 10.48
C ARG A 56 -4.74 -11.72 10.76
N ARG A 57 -5.39 -12.57 9.96
CA ARG A 57 -5.39 -14.03 10.13
C ARG A 57 -3.99 -14.59 9.98
N GLU A 58 -3.29 -14.22 8.91
CA GLU A 58 -1.92 -14.67 8.64
C GLU A 58 -0.96 -14.32 9.78
N LEU A 59 -1.04 -13.10 10.30
CA LEU A 59 -0.17 -12.66 11.39
C LEU A 59 -0.50 -13.37 12.71
N LEU A 60 -1.79 -13.61 12.99
CA LEU A 60 -2.21 -14.39 14.16
C LEU A 60 -1.68 -15.82 14.09
N ASP A 61 -1.82 -16.48 12.94
CA ASP A 61 -1.40 -17.87 12.76
C ASP A 61 0.12 -18.00 12.77
N SER A 62 0.81 -17.08 12.08
CA SER A 62 2.28 -17.03 12.07
C SER A 62 2.86 -16.73 13.45
N GLY A 63 2.26 -15.82 14.22
CA GLY A 63 2.69 -15.54 15.60
C GLY A 63 2.40 -16.70 16.57
N ARG A 64 1.25 -17.38 16.42
CA ARG A 64 0.96 -18.62 17.17
C ARG A 64 1.95 -19.73 16.84
N ASN A 65 2.32 -19.88 15.56
CA ASN A 65 3.37 -20.82 15.14
C ASN A 65 4.72 -20.49 15.78
N TYR A 66 5.10 -19.21 15.83
CA TYR A 66 6.31 -18.76 16.51
C TYR A 66 6.27 -19.08 18.02
N LEU A 67 5.15 -18.82 18.70
CA LEU A 67 5.00 -19.16 20.12
C LEU A 67 5.06 -20.67 20.38
N ARG A 68 4.43 -21.49 19.52
CA ARG A 68 4.51 -22.96 19.60
C ARG A 68 5.95 -23.44 19.40
N TRP A 69 6.66 -22.88 18.43
CA TRP A 69 8.06 -23.19 18.19
C TRP A 69 8.94 -22.82 19.40
N LEU A 70 8.73 -21.63 19.98
CA LEU A 70 9.42 -21.19 21.20
C LEU A 70 9.14 -22.09 22.41
N ALA A 71 7.92 -22.62 22.54
CA ALA A 71 7.57 -23.55 23.61
C ALA A 71 8.19 -24.95 23.44
N GLY A 72 8.60 -25.31 22.22
CA GLY A 72 9.27 -26.57 21.89
C GLY A 72 10.76 -26.37 21.56
N PRO A 73 11.21 -26.69 20.33
CA PRO A 73 12.63 -26.69 19.99
C PRO A 73 13.28 -25.29 20.05
N GLY A 74 12.50 -24.22 19.83
CA GLY A 74 12.98 -22.84 19.89
C GLY A 74 13.42 -22.40 21.29
N ARG A 75 12.99 -23.10 22.34
CA ARG A 75 13.39 -22.81 23.73
C ARG A 75 14.90 -22.91 23.96
N PHE A 76 15.57 -23.75 23.17
CA PHE A 76 17.00 -24.03 23.29
C PHE A 76 17.82 -23.45 22.14
N ALA A 77 17.17 -22.72 21.22
CA ALA A 77 17.83 -22.09 20.09
C ALA A 77 18.76 -20.96 20.55
N ASP A 78 19.69 -20.60 19.66
CA ASP A 78 20.55 -19.43 19.85
C ASP A 78 19.70 -18.15 19.94
N PRO A 79 19.93 -17.25 20.91
CA PRO A 79 19.17 -16.01 21.04
C PRO A 79 19.11 -15.18 19.75
N ALA A 80 20.16 -15.19 18.94
CA ALA A 80 20.16 -14.50 17.65
C ALA A 80 19.12 -15.06 16.67
N GLU A 81 18.92 -16.39 16.64
CA GLU A 81 17.90 -17.03 15.81
C GLU A 81 16.49 -16.73 16.31
N ILE A 82 16.29 -16.74 17.63
CA ILE A 82 15.00 -16.38 18.25
C ILE A 82 14.64 -14.93 17.89
N GLN A 83 15.59 -14.02 18.03
CA GLN A 83 15.44 -12.60 17.69
C GLN A 83 15.19 -12.41 16.19
N ARG A 84 15.94 -13.08 15.32
CA ARG A 84 15.78 -12.97 13.86
C ARG A 84 14.37 -13.35 13.43
N ARG A 85 13.83 -14.47 13.92
CA ARG A 85 12.45 -14.89 13.65
C ARG A 85 11.44 -13.89 14.19
N PHE A 86 11.65 -13.37 15.40
CA PHE A 86 10.79 -12.34 15.97
C PHE A 86 10.76 -11.07 15.13
N VAL A 87 11.92 -10.58 14.68
CA VAL A 87 12.03 -9.35 13.86
C VAL A 87 11.22 -9.46 12.58
N VAL A 88 11.21 -10.62 11.91
CA VAL A 88 10.35 -10.85 10.73
C VAL A 88 8.87 -10.66 11.07
N GLN A 89 8.42 -11.19 12.21
CA GLN A 89 7.04 -11.00 12.66
C GLN A 89 6.73 -9.53 13.00
N ARG A 90 7.68 -8.84 13.62
CA ARG A 90 7.55 -7.42 13.97
C ARG A 90 7.45 -6.53 12.74
N LEU A 91 8.23 -6.81 11.70
CA LEU A 91 8.14 -6.10 10.42
C LEU A 91 6.75 -6.30 9.77
N ARG A 92 6.25 -7.53 9.74
CA ARG A 92 4.90 -7.83 9.20
C ARG A 92 3.79 -7.16 9.99
N PHE A 93 3.90 -7.12 11.32
CA PHE A 93 2.95 -6.41 12.18
C PHE A 93 2.93 -4.91 11.90
N ASN A 94 4.09 -4.28 11.81
CA ASN A 94 4.18 -2.85 11.52
C ASN A 94 3.64 -2.52 10.13
N ASP A 95 3.89 -3.37 9.14
CA ASP A 95 3.34 -3.22 7.79
C ASP A 95 1.80 -3.31 7.79
N LEU A 96 1.23 -4.31 8.47
CA LEU A 96 -0.23 -4.44 8.62
C LEU A 96 -0.85 -3.21 9.31
N LEU A 97 -0.23 -2.71 10.38
CA LEU A 97 -0.69 -1.51 11.07
C LEU A 97 -0.60 -0.26 10.18
N ALA A 98 0.50 -0.08 9.45
CA ALA A 98 0.65 1.05 8.55
C ALA A 98 -0.42 1.04 7.45
N GLN A 99 -0.75 -0.14 6.91
CA GLN A 99 -1.85 -0.30 5.94
C GLN A 99 -3.20 0.02 6.57
N TRP A 100 -3.45 -0.51 7.78
CA TRP A 100 -4.66 -0.22 8.55
C TRP A 100 -4.84 1.29 8.75
N ASP A 101 -3.83 1.97 9.28
CA ASP A 101 -3.86 3.40 9.57
C ASP A 101 -4.08 4.23 8.30
N THR A 102 -3.48 3.82 7.17
CA THR A 102 -3.71 4.49 5.88
C THR A 102 -5.18 4.43 5.48
N TYR A 103 -5.79 3.24 5.52
CA TYR A 103 -7.19 3.08 5.13
C TYR A 103 -8.16 3.67 6.16
N ALA A 104 -7.83 3.57 7.45
CA ALA A 104 -8.58 4.20 8.52
C ALA A 104 -8.65 5.73 8.29
N ALA A 105 -7.51 6.37 8.06
CA ALA A 105 -7.45 7.80 7.76
C ALA A 105 -8.28 8.16 6.52
N ALA A 106 -8.19 7.37 5.44
CA ALA A 106 -8.97 7.61 4.23
C ALA A 106 -10.49 7.48 4.44
N ILE A 107 -10.91 6.54 5.29
CA ILE A 107 -12.33 6.29 5.59
C ILE A 107 -12.86 7.32 6.59
N THR A 108 -12.14 7.63 7.66
CA THR A 108 -12.56 8.61 8.66
C THR A 108 -12.74 10.00 8.05
N GLN A 109 -11.86 10.42 7.13
CA GLN A 109 -12.01 11.70 6.43
C GLN A 109 -13.30 11.79 5.58
N ARG A 110 -13.86 10.65 5.18
CA ARG A 110 -15.12 10.59 4.43
C ARG A 110 -16.34 10.80 5.31
N SER A 111 -16.19 10.66 6.62
CA SER A 111 -17.22 10.96 7.60
C SER A 111 -17.42 12.47 7.78
N GLU A 112 -16.49 13.30 7.31
CA GLU A 112 -16.61 14.76 7.32
C GLU A 112 -17.48 15.24 6.14
N ALA A 113 -18.62 15.86 6.42
CA ALA A 113 -19.66 16.17 5.41
C ALA A 113 -19.19 17.02 4.21
N GLY A 114 -18.16 17.86 4.39
CA GLY A 114 -17.52 18.59 3.29
C GLY A 114 -16.44 17.76 2.60
N THR A 115 -15.38 17.44 3.33
CA THR A 115 -14.19 16.72 2.83
C THR A 115 -14.55 15.41 2.13
N GLY A 116 -15.49 14.64 2.67
CA GLY A 116 -15.87 13.34 2.13
C GLY A 116 -16.48 13.40 0.74
N VAL A 117 -17.29 14.42 0.44
CA VAL A 117 -17.89 14.59 -0.90
C VAL A 117 -16.82 14.94 -1.92
N TRP A 118 -15.87 15.79 -1.57
CA TRP A 118 -14.72 16.10 -2.42
C TRP A 118 -13.88 14.86 -2.70
N LEU A 119 -13.57 14.07 -1.67
CA LEU A 119 -12.84 12.81 -1.83
C LEU A 119 -13.56 11.83 -2.76
N SER A 120 -14.88 11.69 -2.64
CA SER A 120 -15.67 10.86 -3.54
C SER A 120 -15.63 11.37 -4.99
N GLY A 121 -15.72 12.68 -5.20
CA GLY A 121 -15.54 13.28 -6.52
C GLY A 121 -14.16 12.99 -7.12
N LEU A 122 -13.10 13.05 -6.30
CA LEU A 122 -11.75 12.68 -6.74
C LEU A 122 -11.62 11.20 -7.07
N ASP A 123 -12.29 10.30 -6.35
CA ASP A 123 -12.31 8.87 -6.70
C ASP A 123 -12.92 8.65 -8.08
N VAL A 124 -14.01 9.36 -8.40
CA VAL A 124 -14.68 9.26 -9.70
C VAL A 124 -13.76 9.75 -10.82
N VAL A 125 -13.12 10.91 -10.64
CA VAL A 125 -12.14 11.44 -11.61
C VAL A 125 -10.95 10.48 -11.76
N ALA A 126 -10.48 9.89 -10.66
CA ALA A 126 -9.37 8.94 -10.69
C ALA A 126 -9.74 7.65 -11.41
N ALA A 127 -10.96 7.15 -11.22
CA ALA A 127 -11.47 5.98 -11.91
C ALA A 127 -11.63 6.25 -13.41
N ASP A 128 -12.17 7.42 -13.78
CA ASP A 128 -12.29 7.85 -15.18
C ASP A 128 -10.93 7.98 -15.86
N ALA A 129 -9.95 8.60 -15.19
CA ALA A 129 -8.58 8.70 -15.67
C ALA A 129 -7.86 7.32 -15.77
N LEU A 130 -8.29 6.32 -15.00
CA LEU A 130 -7.79 4.94 -15.08
C LEU A 130 -8.61 4.07 -16.04
N THR A 131 -9.45 4.66 -16.90
CA THR A 131 -10.20 3.87 -17.88
C THR A 131 -9.22 3.19 -18.84
N LEU A 132 -9.20 1.86 -18.78
CA LEU A 132 -8.34 1.01 -19.61
C LEU A 132 -9.17 0.26 -20.66
N PRO A 133 -8.53 -0.23 -21.74
CA PRO A 133 -9.18 -1.14 -22.67
C PRO A 133 -9.80 -2.36 -21.96
N PRO A 134 -10.87 -2.96 -22.50
CA PRO A 134 -11.72 -3.94 -21.80
C PRO A 134 -11.01 -5.26 -21.40
N TYR A 135 -9.82 -5.50 -21.93
CA TYR A 135 -8.98 -6.65 -21.59
C TYR A 135 -8.09 -6.42 -20.35
N TYR A 136 -8.13 -5.22 -19.76
CA TYR A 136 -7.52 -4.92 -18.47
C TYR A 136 -8.59 -4.63 -17.42
N ASP A 137 -8.52 -5.34 -16.31
CA ASP A 137 -9.33 -5.04 -15.15
C ASP A 137 -8.65 -3.95 -14.31
N ALA A 138 -9.22 -2.74 -14.35
CA ALA A 138 -8.73 -1.61 -13.58
C ALA A 138 -9.05 -1.80 -12.09
N PRO A 139 -8.06 -1.67 -11.19
CA PRO A 139 -8.33 -1.73 -9.76
C PRO A 139 -9.15 -0.51 -9.31
N PRO A 140 -9.94 -0.63 -8.23
CA PRO A 140 -10.54 0.54 -7.61
C PRO A 140 -9.45 1.53 -7.16
N VAL A 141 -9.74 2.82 -7.30
CA VAL A 141 -8.88 3.92 -6.85
C VAL A 141 -9.62 4.71 -5.78
N ILE A 142 -8.92 5.04 -4.69
CA ILE A 142 -9.45 5.87 -3.61
C ILE A 142 -8.49 7.01 -3.31
N CYS A 143 -9.04 8.17 -2.97
CA CYS A 143 -8.32 9.35 -2.58
C CYS A 143 -8.43 9.58 -1.07
N TYR A 144 -7.39 10.16 -0.49
CA TYR A 144 -7.40 10.69 0.87
C TYR A 144 -6.53 11.93 0.95
N LEU A 145 -6.78 12.77 1.95
CA LEU A 145 -6.00 13.99 2.17
C LEU A 145 -4.91 13.79 3.22
N ASP A 146 -3.75 14.39 2.96
CA ASP A 146 -2.64 14.45 3.91
C ASP A 146 -1.85 15.74 3.71
N ARG A 147 -0.95 16.06 4.63
CA ARG A 147 0.05 17.11 4.42
C ARG A 147 1.19 16.57 3.57
N GLY A 148 1.79 17.42 2.74
CA GLY A 148 3.01 17.06 2.03
C GLY A 148 3.29 17.90 0.80
N PRO A 149 4.47 17.72 0.19
CA PRO A 149 4.94 18.56 -0.91
C PRO A 149 4.14 18.35 -2.21
N GLY A 150 3.53 17.19 -2.41
CA GLY A 150 2.82 16.82 -3.62
C GLY A 150 1.91 15.60 -3.42
N ALA A 151 1.17 15.24 -4.47
CA ALA A 151 0.40 14.00 -4.50
C ALA A 151 1.32 12.78 -4.51
N ALA A 152 0.76 11.60 -4.21
CA ALA A 152 1.49 10.33 -4.36
C ALA A 152 0.51 9.17 -4.44
N ILE A 153 0.78 8.21 -5.32
CA ILE A 153 0.04 6.94 -5.39
C ILE A 153 0.78 5.79 -4.69
N ARG A 154 0.04 5.04 -3.88
CA ARG A 154 0.39 3.65 -3.59
C ARG A 154 -0.42 2.76 -4.53
N ARG A 155 0.26 2.24 -5.54
CA ARG A 155 -0.35 1.45 -6.62
C ARG A 155 -0.98 0.15 -6.12
N ALA A 156 -2.12 -0.20 -6.70
CA ALA A 156 -2.67 -1.54 -6.59
C ALA A 156 -1.78 -2.56 -7.31
N ARG A 157 -1.97 -3.83 -6.96
CA ARG A 157 -1.29 -5.00 -7.50
C ARG A 157 0.23 -4.99 -7.29
N THR A 158 0.71 -4.15 -6.37
CA THR A 158 2.12 -4.12 -5.94
C THR A 158 2.33 -5.12 -4.80
N ARG A 159 3.42 -5.89 -4.87
CA ARG A 159 3.78 -6.82 -3.78
C ARG A 159 4.16 -6.03 -2.54
N LEU A 160 3.50 -6.35 -1.44
CA LEU A 160 3.80 -5.88 -0.11
C LEU A 160 4.81 -6.83 0.58
N PRO A 161 5.56 -6.35 1.58
CA PRO A 161 6.37 -7.20 2.44
C PRO A 161 5.52 -8.31 3.08
N GLY A 162 5.73 -9.57 2.66
CA GLY A 162 4.88 -10.70 3.07
C GLY A 162 4.14 -11.38 1.92
N GLY A 163 4.17 -10.81 0.71
CA GLY A 163 3.68 -11.45 -0.51
C GLY A 163 2.24 -11.10 -0.89
N ALA A 164 1.48 -10.48 0.02
CA ALA A 164 0.18 -9.91 -0.29
C ALA A 164 0.31 -8.79 -1.34
N SER A 165 -0.79 -8.52 -2.05
CA SER A 165 -0.83 -7.50 -3.08
C SER A 165 -1.84 -6.43 -2.71
N THR A 166 -1.48 -5.16 -2.88
CA THR A 166 -2.40 -4.04 -2.57
C THR A 166 -3.63 -4.13 -3.48
N PRO A 167 -4.86 -4.28 -2.97
CA PRO A 167 -6.02 -4.56 -3.82
C PRO A 167 -6.62 -3.29 -4.46
N VAL A 168 -6.34 -2.14 -3.85
CA VAL A 168 -6.92 -0.83 -4.19
C VAL A 168 -5.76 0.15 -4.34
N ALA A 169 -5.81 0.98 -5.38
CA ALA A 169 -4.86 2.06 -5.53
C ALA A 169 -5.28 3.20 -4.61
N ILE A 170 -4.36 3.73 -3.81
CA ILE A 170 -4.67 4.86 -2.92
C ILE A 170 -3.81 6.05 -3.30
N VAL A 171 -4.48 7.18 -3.57
CA VAL A 171 -3.85 8.44 -3.95
C VAL A 171 -3.94 9.40 -2.77
N ARG A 172 -2.77 9.84 -2.29
CA ARG A 172 -2.62 10.90 -1.31
C ARG A 172 -2.69 12.23 -2.02
N MET A 173 -3.63 13.09 -1.63
CA MET A 173 -3.76 14.45 -2.14
C MET A 173 -3.38 15.47 -1.06
N PRO A 174 -2.51 16.47 -1.37
CA PRO A 174 -2.18 17.51 -0.41
C PRO A 174 -3.40 18.36 -0.06
N ARG A 175 -3.70 18.51 1.24
CA ARG A 175 -4.82 19.34 1.72
C ARG A 175 -4.76 20.76 1.18
N GLU A 176 -3.56 21.32 1.13
CA GLU A 176 -3.31 22.71 0.72
C GLU A 176 -3.62 22.93 -0.77
N ARG A 177 -3.58 21.87 -1.58
CA ARG A 177 -3.89 21.95 -3.01
C ARG A 177 -5.38 21.86 -3.30
N MET A 178 -6.21 21.48 -2.32
CA MET A 178 -7.67 21.40 -2.50
C MET A 178 -8.34 22.75 -2.81
N VAL A 179 -7.65 23.86 -2.52
CA VAL A 179 -8.16 25.25 -2.69
C VAL A 179 -7.50 25.95 -3.88
N GLY A 180 -6.84 25.21 -4.79
CA GLY A 180 -6.05 25.80 -5.89
C GLY A 180 -6.21 25.11 -7.25
N HIS A 181 -5.53 25.66 -8.26
CA HIS A 181 -5.45 25.09 -9.61
C HIS A 181 -4.39 23.98 -9.64
N GLY A 182 -4.71 22.83 -10.25
CA GLY A 182 -3.75 21.73 -10.46
C GLY A 182 -4.03 20.41 -9.73
N ILE A 183 -5.12 20.32 -8.97
CA ILE A 183 -5.57 19.05 -8.33
C ILE A 183 -5.76 17.97 -9.38
N GLY A 184 -6.45 18.29 -10.48
CA GLY A 184 -6.73 17.37 -11.58
C GLY A 184 -5.45 16.84 -12.23
N SER A 185 -4.52 17.72 -12.60
CA SER A 185 -3.24 17.31 -13.20
C SER A 185 -2.41 16.44 -12.24
N SER A 186 -2.34 16.79 -10.94
CA SER A 186 -1.64 15.95 -9.96
C SER A 186 -2.31 14.60 -9.80
N LEU A 187 -3.64 14.55 -9.73
CA LEU A 187 -4.39 13.31 -9.59
C LEU A 187 -4.19 12.39 -10.81
N VAL A 188 -4.35 12.95 -12.02
CA VAL A 188 -4.20 12.19 -13.27
C VAL A 188 -2.77 11.68 -13.43
N HIS A 189 -1.76 12.48 -13.10
CA HIS A 189 -0.36 12.03 -13.08
C HIS A 189 -0.16 10.80 -12.18
N GLU A 190 -0.65 10.87 -10.94
CA GLU A 190 -0.56 9.76 -10.00
C GLU A 190 -1.31 8.51 -10.50
N VAL A 191 -2.48 8.68 -11.11
CA VAL A 191 -3.24 7.58 -11.73
C VAL A 191 -2.51 7.01 -12.95
N GLY A 192 -1.85 7.83 -13.75
CA GLY A 192 -1.06 7.39 -14.90
C GLY A 192 0.09 6.46 -14.50
N HIS A 193 0.69 6.63 -13.32
CA HIS A 193 1.62 5.63 -12.79
C HIS A 193 0.98 4.25 -12.58
N GLN A 194 -0.29 4.18 -12.17
CA GLN A 194 -1.02 2.90 -12.07
C GLN A 194 -1.26 2.29 -13.44
N ALA A 195 -1.72 3.08 -14.42
CA ALA A 195 -1.93 2.63 -15.80
C ALA A 195 -0.63 2.10 -16.42
N ALA A 196 0.46 2.86 -16.34
CA ALA A 196 1.76 2.48 -16.86
C ALA A 196 2.31 1.19 -16.23
N ALA A 197 2.00 0.94 -14.96
CA ALA A 197 2.36 -0.31 -14.29
C ALA A 197 1.52 -1.49 -14.78
N LEU A 198 0.20 -1.33 -14.94
CA LEU A 198 -0.69 -2.39 -15.44
C LEU A 198 -0.37 -2.80 -16.88
N LEU A 199 0.00 -1.83 -17.71
CA LEU A 199 0.33 -2.01 -19.10
C LEU A 199 1.80 -2.43 -19.32
N GLY A 200 2.63 -2.46 -18.27
CA GLY A 200 4.05 -2.80 -18.37
C GLY A 200 4.88 -1.80 -19.18
N LEU A 201 4.39 -0.58 -19.37
CA LEU A 201 4.94 0.38 -20.32
C LEU A 201 6.34 0.88 -19.96
N VAL A 202 6.61 1.10 -18.67
CA VAL A 202 7.94 1.57 -18.23
C VAL A 202 9.02 0.55 -18.60
N ALA A 203 8.75 -0.74 -18.43
CA ALA A 203 9.71 -1.79 -18.76
C ALA A 203 9.92 -1.88 -20.28
N SER A 204 8.84 -1.91 -21.06
CA SER A 204 8.90 -2.03 -22.52
C SER A 204 9.58 -0.82 -23.18
N LEU A 205 9.26 0.41 -22.72
CA LEU A 205 9.87 1.61 -23.27
C LEU A 205 11.35 1.75 -22.87
N ARG A 206 11.75 1.33 -21.67
CA ARG A 206 13.17 1.32 -21.29
C ARG A 206 13.98 0.42 -22.22
N GLU A 207 13.47 -0.76 -22.55
CA GLU A 207 14.12 -1.66 -23.50
C GLU A 207 14.26 -1.01 -24.88
N ALA A 208 13.20 -0.39 -25.39
CA ALA A 208 13.22 0.32 -26.68
C ALA A 208 14.22 1.50 -26.69
N LEU A 209 14.29 2.27 -25.59
CA LEU A 209 15.22 3.39 -25.45
C LEU A 209 16.68 2.92 -25.39
N ARG A 210 16.96 1.81 -24.71
CA ARG A 210 18.29 1.19 -24.70
C ARG A 210 18.70 0.71 -26.09
N ALA A 211 17.79 0.09 -26.82
CA ALA A 211 18.04 -0.32 -28.20
C ALA A 211 18.34 0.88 -29.11
N ARG A 212 17.65 2.01 -28.94
CA ARG A 212 17.98 3.27 -29.64
C ARG A 212 19.34 3.82 -29.25
N ALA A 213 19.69 3.81 -27.97
CA ALA A 213 20.99 4.25 -27.51
C ALA A 213 22.15 3.45 -28.14
N ALA A 214 21.95 2.14 -28.34
CA ALA A 214 22.92 1.26 -29.00
C ALA A 214 23.03 1.54 -30.52
N ARG A 215 21.90 1.80 -31.20
CA ARG A 215 21.84 2.08 -32.64
C ARG A 215 22.33 3.49 -33.01
N GLU A 216 22.21 4.45 -32.09
CA GLU A 216 22.57 5.86 -32.32
C GLU A 216 23.63 6.35 -31.31
N PRO A 217 24.91 5.91 -31.41
CA PRO A 217 25.96 6.25 -30.43
C PRO A 217 26.13 7.75 -30.19
N ARG A 218 26.00 8.57 -31.25
CA ARG A 218 26.08 10.04 -31.16
C ARG A 218 24.98 10.66 -30.28
N ARG A 219 23.82 10.00 -30.16
CA ARG A 219 22.67 10.44 -29.33
C ARG A 219 22.47 9.59 -28.08
N ALA A 220 23.34 8.60 -27.83
CA ALA A 220 23.20 7.66 -26.71
C ALA A 220 23.06 8.33 -25.34
N ARG A 221 23.63 9.53 -25.14
CA ARG A 221 23.45 10.30 -23.90
C ARG A 221 22.00 10.79 -23.73
N VAL A 222 21.38 11.27 -24.79
CA VAL A 222 19.99 11.77 -24.78
C VAL A 222 19.03 10.62 -24.48
N TRP A 223 19.20 9.49 -25.15
CA TRP A 223 18.39 8.28 -24.92
C TRP A 223 18.49 7.76 -23.50
N ARG A 224 19.69 7.77 -22.89
CA ARG A 224 19.89 7.38 -21.48
C ARG A 224 19.27 8.37 -20.49
N ILE A 225 19.25 9.67 -20.79
CA ILE A 225 18.54 10.65 -19.96
C ILE A 225 17.04 10.37 -20.03
N TRP A 226 16.50 10.17 -21.23
CA TRP A 226 15.08 9.84 -21.38
C TRP A 226 14.71 8.54 -20.65
N GLU A 227 15.52 7.48 -20.77
CA GLU A 227 15.31 6.21 -20.05
C GLU A 227 15.17 6.40 -18.53
N ARG A 228 15.90 7.35 -17.94
CA ARG A 228 15.85 7.64 -16.50
C ARG A 228 14.55 8.34 -16.09
N TRP A 229 14.03 9.23 -16.94
CA TRP A 229 12.85 10.04 -16.66
C TRP A 229 11.54 9.44 -17.19
N ILE A 230 11.60 8.33 -17.93
CA ILE A 230 10.44 7.75 -18.61
C ILE A 230 9.29 7.40 -17.66
N SER A 231 9.57 7.05 -16.40
CA SER A 231 8.53 6.74 -15.41
C SER A 231 7.70 7.95 -15.01
N GLU A 232 8.28 9.14 -15.05
CA GLU A 232 7.59 10.40 -14.74
C GLU A 232 6.84 10.91 -15.97
N ILE A 233 7.46 10.79 -17.15
CA ILE A 233 6.87 11.30 -18.40
C ILE A 233 5.62 10.51 -18.78
N ILE A 234 5.68 9.18 -18.68
CA ILE A 234 4.59 8.32 -19.15
C ILE A 234 3.33 8.40 -18.29
N ALA A 235 3.46 8.93 -17.07
CA ALA A 235 2.34 9.11 -16.17
C ALA A 235 1.38 10.22 -16.67
N ASP A 236 1.84 11.09 -17.56
CA ASP A 236 1.06 12.19 -18.15
C ASP A 236 0.57 11.91 -19.59
N LEU A 237 0.82 10.70 -20.13
CA LEU A 237 0.46 10.31 -21.50
C LEU A 237 -0.83 9.46 -21.54
#